data_AF-A0A538M8X8-F1
#
_entry.id   AF-A0A538M8X8-F1
#
_cell.length_a   1.000
_cell.length_b   1.000
_cell.length_c   1.000
_cell.angle_alpha   90.00
_cell.angle_beta   90.00
_cell.angle_gamma   90.00
#
_symmetry.space_group_name_H-M   'P 1'
#
loop_
_entity.id
_entity.type
_entity.pdbx_description
1 polymer ?
#
loop_
_entity_poly.entity_id
_entity_poly.type
_entity_poly.pdbx_seq_one_letter_code
_entity_poly.pdbx_strand_id
1 'polypeptide(L)'
;MRGEMLWFNETKNHGFILTDDDERLPVLGEGFANGERPVGRCAQRAVTFDVDNSDGTRRAKNVAFTSDPAGRRARSRGGSRVRS
;
A
#
# COMPACT_ATOMS: atom_id res chain seq x y z
N MET A 1 -2.12 8.25 -5.03
CA MET A 1 -0.99 7.93 -4.11
C MET A 1 -0.60 6.46 -4.24
N ARG A 2 0.59 6.08 -3.77
CA ARG A 2 1.09 4.69 -3.78
C ARG A 2 1.49 4.28 -2.38
N GLY A 3 1.48 2.97 -2.15
CA GLY A 3 1.91 2.39 -0.89
C GLY A 3 1.83 0.87 -0.93
N GLU A 4 2.04 0.26 0.23
CA GLU A 4 1.99 -1.18 0.42
C GLU A 4 0.81 -1.57 1.32
N MET A 5 0.05 -2.55 0.89
CA MET A 5 -1.02 -3.12 1.69
C MET A 5 -0.43 -3.85 2.90
N LEU A 6 -0.74 -3.44 4.12
CA LEU A 6 -0.24 -4.11 5.33
C LEU A 6 -1.02 -5.39 5.60
N TRP A 7 -2.35 -5.26 5.68
CA TRP A 7 -3.28 -6.36 5.84
C TRP A 7 -4.70 -5.89 5.52
N PHE A 8 -5.53 -6.84 5.13
CA PHE A 8 -6.96 -6.62 4.97
C PHE A 8 -7.72 -7.81 5.55
N ASN A 9 -8.76 -7.49 6.30
CA ASN A 9 -9.69 -8.47 6.82
C ASN A 9 -10.97 -8.40 5.98
N GLU A 10 -11.18 -9.41 5.15
CA GLU A 10 -12.35 -9.55 4.29
C GLU A 10 -13.66 -9.64 5.10
N THR A 11 -13.67 -10.41 6.18
CA THR A 11 -14.85 -10.57 7.04
C THR A 11 -15.28 -9.24 7.67
N LYS A 12 -14.32 -8.41 8.07
CA LYS A 12 -14.57 -7.09 8.67
C LYS A 12 -14.62 -5.96 7.64
N ASN A 13 -14.34 -6.23 6.36
CA ASN A 13 -14.17 -5.25 5.30
C ASN A 13 -13.29 -4.06 5.71
N HIS A 14 -12.20 -4.32 6.42
CA HIS A 14 -11.34 -3.30 6.98
C HIS A 14 -9.88 -3.74 6.89
N GLY A 15 -9.00 -2.80 6.59
CA GLY A 15 -7.57 -3.03 6.52
C GLY A 15 -6.77 -1.76 6.71
N PHE A 16 -5.46 -1.90 6.55
CA PHE A 16 -4.52 -0.79 6.56
C PHE A 16 -3.57 -0.87 5.38
N ILE A 17 -3.22 0.31 4.88
CA ILE A 17 -2.18 0.52 3.88
C ILE A 17 -1.08 1.33 4.55
N LEU A 18 0.17 0.99 4.25
CA LEU A 18 1.34 1.77 4.57
C LEU A 18 1.66 2.66 3.37
N THR A 19 1.76 3.96 3.58
CA THR A 19 2.20 4.89 2.53
C THR A 19 3.72 4.91 2.41
N ASP A 20 4.22 5.52 1.35
CA ASP A 20 5.67 5.76 1.18
C ASP A 20 6.26 6.64 2.30
N ASP A 21 5.42 7.42 3.01
CA ASP A 21 5.79 8.24 4.17
C ASP A 21 5.75 7.45 5.51
N ASP A 22 5.67 6.12 5.45
CA ASP A 22 5.47 5.23 6.62
C ASP A 22 4.18 5.54 7.43
N GLU A 23 3.22 6.22 6.81
CA GLU A 23 1.92 6.55 7.41
C GLU A 23 0.94 5.39 7.22
N ARG A 24 0.17 5.06 8.27
CA ARG A 24 -0.85 4.01 8.21
C ARG A 24 -2.21 4.62 7.90
N LEU A 25 -2.74 4.31 6.73
CA LEU A 25 -4.05 4.76 6.29
C LEU A 25 -5.07 3.63 6.40
N PRO A 26 -6.20 3.84 7.12
CA PRO A 26 -7.28 2.88 7.16
C PRO A 26 -7.98 2.80 5.81
N VAL A 27 -8.27 1.58 5.38
CA VAL A 27 -9.02 1.29 4.14
C VAL A 27 -10.23 0.42 4.46
N LEU A 28 -11.36 0.76 3.85
CA LEU A 28 -12.60 -0.02 3.92
C LEU A 28 -12.77 -0.87 2.66
N GLY A 29 -13.51 -1.98 2.75
CA GLY A 29 -13.80 -2.86 1.63
C GLY A 29 -14.55 -2.17 0.47
N GLU A 30 -15.31 -1.12 0.78
CA GLU A 30 -15.98 -0.26 -0.21
C GLU A 30 -15.02 0.70 -0.92
N GLY A 31 -13.83 0.91 -0.34
CA GLY A 31 -12.79 1.75 -0.91
C GLY A 31 -12.01 1.07 -2.03
N PHE A 32 -12.23 -0.21 -2.33
CA PHE A 32 -11.53 -0.91 -3.42
C PHE A 32 -12.12 -0.56 -4.79
N ALA A 33 -11.25 -0.19 -5.71
CA ALA A 33 -11.61 0.05 -7.11
C ALA A 33 -12.18 -1.26 -7.71
N ASN A 34 -13.26 -1.14 -8.48
CA ASN A 34 -13.96 -2.26 -9.13
C ASN A 34 -14.45 -3.38 -8.19
N GLY A 35 -14.46 -3.16 -6.87
CA GLY A 35 -14.82 -4.20 -5.90
C GLY A 35 -13.82 -5.35 -5.84
N GLU A 36 -12.59 -5.17 -6.38
CA GLU A 36 -11.55 -6.20 -6.42
C GLU A 36 -10.88 -6.34 -5.05
N ARG A 37 -11.62 -6.96 -4.12
CA ARG A 37 -11.20 -7.14 -2.74
C ARG A 37 -10.16 -8.26 -2.66
N PRO A 38 -9.12 -8.08 -1.83
CA PRO A 38 -8.13 -9.12 -1.62
C PRO A 38 -8.74 -10.27 -0.81
N VAL A 39 -8.78 -11.47 -1.40
CA VAL A 39 -9.15 -12.70 -0.71
C VAL A 39 -7.87 -13.37 -0.19
N GLY A 40 -7.74 -13.51 1.12
CA GLY A 40 -6.57 -14.14 1.75
C GLY A 40 -5.36 -13.21 1.96
N ARG A 41 -4.13 -13.72 1.78
CA ARG A 41 -2.89 -13.01 2.16
C ARG A 41 -2.52 -11.91 1.16
N CYS A 42 -2.69 -10.66 1.57
CA CYS A 42 -2.34 -9.48 0.75
C CYS A 42 -1.40 -8.48 1.43
N ALA A 43 -0.70 -8.92 2.47
CA ALA A 43 0.37 -8.14 3.09
C ALA A 43 1.53 -7.90 2.11
N GLN A 44 2.13 -6.71 2.14
CA GLN A 44 3.26 -6.24 1.33
C GLN A 44 2.98 -6.17 -0.19
N ARG A 45 1.71 -6.12 -0.59
CA ARG A 45 1.37 -5.92 -2.01
C ARG A 45 1.33 -4.43 -2.33
N ALA A 46 1.97 -4.03 -3.44
CA ALA A 46 1.89 -2.67 -3.95
C ALA A 46 0.44 -2.34 -4.34
N VAL A 47 -0.06 -1.23 -3.80
CA VAL A 47 -1.40 -0.73 -4.06
C VAL A 47 -1.35 0.75 -4.44
N THR A 48 -2.26 1.12 -5.33
CA THR A 48 -2.49 2.50 -5.72
C THR A 48 -3.81 2.92 -5.10
N PHE A 49 -3.84 4.06 -4.42
CA PHE A 49 -5.03 4.54 -3.71
C PHE A 49 -5.09 6.05 -3.72
N ASP A 50 -6.29 6.58 -3.50
CA ASP A 50 -6.52 7.99 -3.27
C ASP A 50 -6.86 8.20 -1.79
N VAL A 51 -6.35 9.27 -1.20
CA VAL A 51 -6.73 9.64 0.16
C VAL A 51 -7.90 10.57 0.06
N ASP A 52 -8.99 10.18 0.69
CA ASP A 52 -10.11 11.07 0.89
C ASP A 52 -10.14 11.57 2.33
N ASN A 53 -10.43 12.86 2.45
CA ASN A 53 -10.62 13.56 3.72
C ASN A 53 -11.93 14.37 3.72
N SER A 54 -12.83 14.14 2.76
CA SER A 54 -14.11 14.88 2.68
C SER A 54 -15.02 14.65 3.90
N ASP A 55 -14.95 13.48 4.54
CA ASP A 55 -15.73 13.15 5.76
C ASP A 55 -15.02 13.53 7.07
N GLY A 56 -13.95 14.34 7.01
CA GLY A 56 -13.15 14.71 8.19
C GLY A 56 -12.34 13.55 8.79
N THR A 57 -12.34 12.38 8.14
CA THR A 57 -11.48 11.24 8.49
C THR A 57 -10.63 10.89 7.30
N ARG A 58 -9.30 10.87 7.49
CA ARG A 58 -8.34 10.50 6.45
C ARG A 58 -8.42 9.00 6.18
N ARG A 59 -8.96 8.61 5.03
CA ARG A 59 -9.21 7.21 4.65
C ARG A 59 -8.82 6.94 3.20
N ALA A 60 -8.34 5.74 2.91
CA ALA A 60 -7.98 5.35 1.55
C ALA A 60 -9.24 4.92 0.77
N LYS A 61 -9.38 5.46 -0.45
CA LYS A 61 -10.43 5.17 -1.45
C LYS A 61 -9.78 4.81 -2.79
N ASN A 62 -10.58 4.25 -3.69
CA ASN A 62 -10.15 3.85 -5.03
C ASN A 62 -8.88 2.96 -5.03
N VAL A 63 -8.82 2.02 -4.08
CA VAL A 63 -7.66 1.16 -3.86
C VAL A 63 -7.63 0.08 -4.93
N ALA A 64 -6.56 0.06 -5.72
CA ALA A 64 -6.32 -0.92 -6.77
C ALA A 64 -4.98 -1.64 -6.52
N PHE A 65 -4.97 -2.97 -6.65
CA PHE A 65 -3.74 -3.74 -6.63
C PHE A 65 -2.99 -3.53 -7.93
N THR A 66 -1.80 -2.96 -7.82
CA THR A 66 -0.93 -2.79 -8.97
C THR A 66 0.01 -3.98 -9.00
N SER A 67 0.06 -4.70 -10.12
CA SER A 67 1.05 -5.78 -10.35
C SER A 67 2.46 -5.24 -10.62
N ASP A 68 2.70 -3.94 -10.47
CA ASP A 68 4.03 -3.35 -10.56
C ASP A 68 4.85 -3.84 -9.36
N PRO A 69 5.91 -4.64 -9.58
CA PRO A 69 6.92 -4.89 -8.56
C PRO A 69 7.78 -3.63 -8.44
N ALA A 70 7.19 -2.54 -7.96
CA ALA A 70 7.86 -1.26 -7.83
C ALA A 70 8.89 -1.35 -6.71
N GLY A 71 10.09 -1.76 -7.11
CA GLY A 71 11.32 -1.49 -6.38
C GLY A 71 11.80 -2.62 -5.50
N ARG A 72 12.64 -3.49 -6.08
CA ARG A 72 13.87 -3.90 -5.38
C ARG A 72 14.35 -2.73 -4.54
N ARG A 73 14.36 -2.84 -3.21
CA ARG A 73 15.15 -1.96 -2.36
C ARG A 73 16.57 -2.01 -2.92
N ALA A 74 16.94 -0.99 -3.68
CA ALA A 74 18.31 -0.74 -4.04
C ALA A 74 19.01 -0.49 -2.71
N ARG A 75 19.86 -1.44 -2.29
CA ARG A 75 20.77 -1.20 -1.16
C ARG A 75 21.60 0.02 -1.54
N SER A 76 21.33 1.14 -0.88
CA SER A 76 22.08 2.38 -1.05
C SER A 76 23.57 2.10 -0.81
N ARG A 77 24.38 2.65 -1.70
CA ARG A 77 25.79 2.30 -1.94
C ARG A 77 26.68 2.65 -0.75
N GLY A 78 27.44 1.68 -0.24
CA GLY A 78 28.73 1.94 0.40
C GLY A 78 29.84 1.83 -0.64
N GLY A 79 30.43 2.95 -1.07
CA GLY A 79 31.74 2.99 -1.73
C GLY A 79 32.83 2.41 -0.81
N SER A 80 34.02 2.03 -1.25
CA SER A 80 34.87 2.60 -2.28
C SER A 80 35.93 1.55 -2.70
N ARG A 81 36.50 1.72 -3.89
CA ARG A 81 37.65 0.96 -4.39
C ARG A 81 38.87 1.10 -3.47
N VAL A 82 39.66 0.04 -3.32
CA VAL A 82 41.13 0.20 -3.29
C VAL A 82 41.80 -1.01 -3.94
N ARG A 83 42.74 -0.70 -4.84
CA ARG A 83 43.65 -1.61 -5.56
C ARG A 83 44.80 -2.05 -4.63
N SER A 84 45.34 -3.25 -4.86
CA SER A 84 46.80 -3.48 -4.90
C SER A 84 47.10 -4.59 -5.90
#